data_AF-A0A1Y3XD63-F1
#
_entry.id   AF-A0A1Y3XD63-F1
#
_cell.length_a   1.000
_cell.length_b   1.000
_cell.length_c   1.000
_cell.angle_alpha   90.00
_cell.angle_beta   90.00
_cell.angle_gamma   90.00
#
_symmetry.space_group_name_H-M   'P 1'
#
loop_
_entity.id
_entity.type
_entity.pdbx_description
1 polymer ?
#
loop_
_entity_poly.entity_id
_entity_poly.type
_entity_poly.pdbx_seq_one_letter_code
_entity_poly.pdbx_strand_id
1 'polypeptide(L)'
;MKKFIGLWFWGILLFAISSCSEDEEPAFVPEGEEEILITGESGATVVNTKDIVLGVSEDDVVFEMTSTILTTSGRVTETTLNCCAMAGINFTDNGGMLAMDTLNTVEDVVLINRGTITIHTKDLVERYKDQIQTPDDPERPYTYLRLIAMFVGTNSTIINEGVINVYFDHDPSVTSTIYVMGMNGGGNSSMINNGEIHFYGNGSVATRLRGMATFGNSISAFNNGVMTAELDMCEDARMITTGGTKSNVINDGTMQMRLPGYILCMTRYGDSNLINNGVVDLTMVDLPEGYTAVGNAENPVVCAMYDPLSGGRTQMPSLVNRGSISIAIEGSERSNSVSQGYGMYCDLMGAGGGDLQVNVINDGSIEVSQSGPVDFRMAEAGFITRPAVREETCCIKLGRWNTTLRDFSQTQDLFYGQGVNMDFGGGELLLKKGEDYVDGTSYSVAPEALLYNGGRTMFRYEYSGYENFEIKAADESNVNLTWDKENNQVSLSDK
;
A
#
# COMPACT_ATOMS: atom_id res chain seq x y z
N MET A 1 14.65 57.66 -85.48
CA MET A 1 13.18 57.50 -85.32
C MET A 1 12.92 56.62 -84.10
N LYS A 2 11.80 56.85 -83.39
CA LYS A 2 11.05 55.95 -82.47
C LYS A 2 11.81 54.76 -81.82
N LYS A 3 12.05 54.78 -80.49
CA LYS A 3 11.22 54.18 -79.39
C LYS A 3 11.66 52.74 -79.03
N PHE A 4 11.47 52.19 -77.82
CA PHE A 4 11.43 52.69 -76.42
C PHE A 4 11.22 51.46 -75.49
N ILE A 5 11.92 51.36 -74.35
CA ILE A 5 11.60 50.58 -73.11
C ILE A 5 11.42 49.03 -73.22
N GLY A 6 11.94 48.22 -72.28
CA GLY A 6 12.83 48.55 -71.16
C GLY A 6 12.91 47.51 -70.03
N LEU A 7 13.73 47.87 -69.02
CA LEU A 7 13.94 47.29 -67.67
C LEU A 7 14.52 45.85 -67.60
N TRP A 8 15.74 45.61 -67.09
CA TRP A 8 16.34 45.89 -65.74
C TRP A 8 15.85 44.88 -64.67
N PHE A 9 16.67 44.26 -63.80
CA PHE A 9 18.13 44.30 -63.46
C PHE A 9 18.67 42.84 -63.49
N TRP A 10 19.90 42.50 -63.93
CA TRP A 10 21.19 42.61 -63.21
C TRP A 10 21.16 42.03 -61.76
N GLY A 11 22.05 41.13 -61.32
CA GLY A 11 23.12 40.41 -62.02
C GLY A 11 24.21 39.90 -61.05
N ILE A 12 24.77 38.71 -61.35
CA ILE A 12 26.03 38.16 -60.83
C ILE A 12 26.12 37.86 -59.32
N LEU A 13 26.22 36.56 -58.98
CA LEU A 13 27.37 36.06 -58.23
C LEU A 13 27.59 34.56 -58.52
N LEU A 14 28.86 34.15 -58.61
CA LEU A 14 29.24 32.75 -58.74
C LEU A 14 29.00 32.02 -57.41
N PHE A 15 28.67 30.72 -57.47
CA PHE A 15 29.43 29.67 -56.77
C PHE A 15 29.04 28.28 -57.32
N ALA A 16 29.98 27.34 -57.29
CA ALA A 16 29.79 25.96 -57.76
C ALA A 16 30.36 24.98 -56.72
N ILE A 17 29.49 24.17 -56.11
CA ILE A 17 29.76 22.98 -55.28
C ILE A 17 28.57 22.03 -55.52
N SER A 18 28.64 20.72 -55.81
CA SER A 18 29.68 19.68 -55.96
C SER A 18 29.66 18.59 -54.87
N SER A 19 29.75 17.34 -55.34
CA SER A 19 30.19 16.11 -54.64
C SER A 19 29.57 15.73 -53.29
N CYS A 20 28.82 14.62 -53.33
CA CYS A 20 28.51 13.78 -52.17
C CYS A 20 29.77 13.05 -51.67
N SER A 21 29.89 12.90 -50.34
CA SER A 21 30.60 11.79 -49.69
C SER A 21 30.20 11.71 -48.22
N GLU A 22 30.37 10.51 -47.66
CA GLU A 22 30.28 10.15 -46.24
C GLU A 22 28.86 9.86 -45.71
N ASP A 23 28.68 8.59 -45.35
CA ASP A 23 27.56 8.08 -44.56
C ASP A 23 27.69 8.65 -43.14
N GLU A 24 26.83 9.60 -42.77
CA GLU A 24 26.62 9.91 -41.36
C GLU A 24 25.89 8.71 -40.72
N GLU A 25 26.60 7.93 -39.90
CA GLU A 25 25.95 7.10 -38.90
C GLU A 25 24.97 8.00 -38.11
N PRO A 26 23.73 7.56 -37.83
CA PRO A 26 22.78 8.39 -37.11
C PRO A 26 23.40 8.76 -35.77
N ALA A 27 23.69 10.05 -35.59
CA ALA A 27 24.35 10.53 -34.38
C ALA A 27 23.59 10.03 -33.16
N PHE A 28 24.28 9.32 -32.28
CA PHE A 28 23.74 8.91 -30.99
C PHE A 28 23.46 10.18 -30.18
N VAL A 29 22.23 10.67 -30.29
CA VAL A 29 21.68 11.65 -29.37
C VAL A 29 21.40 10.85 -28.09
N PRO A 30 22.08 11.13 -26.97
CA PRO A 30 21.68 10.54 -25.70
C PRO A 30 20.22 10.89 -25.46
N GLU A 31 19.40 9.91 -25.08
CA GLU A 31 18.06 10.18 -24.58
C GLU A 31 18.24 11.07 -23.33
N GLY A 32 17.93 12.35 -23.50
CA GLY A 32 18.26 13.35 -22.49
C GLY A 32 17.37 13.19 -21.28
N GLU A 33 18.00 12.88 -20.14
CA GLU A 33 17.41 12.99 -18.81
C GLU A 33 16.67 14.34 -18.70
N GLU A 34 15.43 14.32 -18.22
CA GLU A 34 14.62 15.54 -18.09
C GLU A 34 14.81 16.18 -16.70
N GLU A 35 14.78 17.51 -16.69
CA GLU A 35 14.81 18.32 -15.46
C GLU A 35 13.56 18.01 -14.60
N ILE A 36 13.72 18.02 -13.27
CA ILE A 36 12.65 17.71 -12.32
C ILE A 36 11.39 18.56 -12.60
N LEU A 37 10.25 17.90 -12.80
CA LEU A 37 9.04 18.55 -13.35
C LEU A 37 8.13 19.11 -12.26
N ILE A 38 8.29 20.40 -11.94
CA ILE A 38 7.50 21.09 -10.91
C ILE A 38 6.64 22.21 -11.51
N THR A 39 5.36 22.26 -11.14
CA THR A 39 4.45 23.36 -11.46
C THR A 39 3.86 24.01 -10.21
N GLY A 40 3.87 25.35 -10.19
CA GLY A 40 3.17 26.18 -9.20
C GLY A 40 1.80 26.68 -9.67
N GLU A 41 1.34 26.28 -10.86
CA GLU A 41 0.10 26.78 -11.48
C GLU A 41 -1.09 25.83 -11.24
N SER A 42 -2.15 26.32 -10.58
CA SER A 42 -3.39 25.56 -10.40
C SER A 42 -4.11 25.32 -11.73
N GLY A 43 -4.69 24.13 -11.89
CA GLY A 43 -5.31 23.70 -13.15
C GLY A 43 -4.31 23.25 -14.23
N ALA A 44 -3.01 23.24 -13.95
CA ALA A 44 -1.99 22.80 -14.90
C ALA A 44 -2.06 21.28 -15.16
N THR A 45 -1.70 20.87 -16.38
CA THR A 45 -1.46 19.47 -16.73
C THR A 45 0.01 19.30 -17.11
N VAL A 46 0.72 18.43 -16.39
CA VAL A 46 2.14 18.12 -16.61
C VAL A 46 2.28 16.64 -16.97
N VAL A 47 3.00 16.34 -18.05
CA VAL A 47 3.16 14.98 -18.58
C VAL A 47 4.65 14.68 -18.73
N ASN A 48 5.17 13.73 -17.97
CA ASN A 48 6.49 13.14 -18.24
C ASN A 48 6.37 12.15 -19.39
N THR A 49 7.29 12.21 -20.36
CA THR A 49 7.43 11.22 -21.45
C THR A 49 8.87 10.74 -21.63
N LYS A 50 9.74 10.97 -20.65
CA LYS A 50 11.18 10.67 -20.68
C LYS A 50 11.61 10.01 -19.36
N ASP A 51 12.92 9.84 -19.21
CA ASP A 51 13.52 9.38 -17.97
C ASP A 51 13.85 10.58 -17.07
N ILE A 52 13.35 10.54 -15.83
CA ILE A 52 13.69 11.46 -14.74
C ILE A 52 14.42 10.67 -13.68
N VAL A 53 15.59 11.14 -13.22
CA VAL A 53 16.36 10.51 -12.15
C VAL A 53 16.46 11.46 -10.96
N LEU A 54 16.05 10.98 -9.79
CA LEU A 54 16.06 11.72 -8.53
C LEU A 54 17.12 11.13 -7.59
N GLY A 55 17.88 12.01 -6.93
CA GLY A 55 18.80 11.61 -5.87
C GLY A 55 20.20 11.22 -6.32
N VAL A 56 20.61 11.70 -7.50
CA VAL A 56 21.96 11.58 -8.06
C VAL A 56 22.57 12.95 -8.41
N SER A 57 21.81 14.05 -8.28
CA SER A 57 22.21 15.38 -8.76
C SER A 57 22.46 16.36 -7.61
N GLU A 58 23.22 17.43 -7.88
CA GLU A 58 23.25 18.61 -7.00
C GLU A 58 22.02 19.50 -7.23
N ASP A 59 21.38 19.40 -8.40
CA ASP A 59 20.19 20.18 -8.79
C ASP A 59 18.86 19.57 -8.29
N ASP A 60 18.91 18.48 -7.50
CA ASP A 60 17.74 17.85 -6.88
C ASP A 60 16.95 18.87 -6.02
N VAL A 61 15.67 19.11 -6.35
CA VAL A 61 14.85 20.11 -5.65
C VAL A 61 14.42 19.57 -4.29
N VAL A 62 15.09 20.04 -3.23
CA VAL A 62 14.81 19.69 -1.84
C VAL A 62 14.10 20.84 -1.13
N PHE A 63 13.03 20.53 -0.39
CA PHE A 63 12.19 21.52 0.30
C PHE A 63 11.68 21.05 1.65
N GLU A 64 11.45 22.01 2.55
CA GLU A 64 10.83 21.77 3.85
C GLU A 64 9.29 21.70 3.73
N MET A 65 8.67 20.74 4.41
CA MET A 65 7.22 20.71 4.61
C MET A 65 6.88 20.42 6.06
N THR A 66 6.06 21.27 6.66
CA THR A 66 5.54 21.09 8.03
C THR A 66 4.07 20.65 8.00
N SER A 67 3.73 19.65 8.83
CA SER A 67 2.37 19.11 8.92
C SER A 67 2.01 18.72 10.36
N THR A 68 0.72 18.76 10.71
CA THR A 68 0.24 18.27 12.01
C THR A 68 -0.35 16.88 11.85
N ILE A 69 0.31 15.88 12.44
CA ILE A 69 -0.16 14.49 12.48
C ILE A 69 -0.91 14.18 13.79
N LEU A 70 -1.58 13.03 13.83
CA LEU A 70 -2.20 12.49 15.04
C LEU A 70 -1.41 11.24 15.49
N THR A 71 -0.85 11.31 16.69
CA THR A 71 -0.20 10.19 17.38
C THR A 71 -1.09 9.67 18.52
N THR A 72 -0.69 8.57 19.16
CA THR A 72 -1.30 8.07 20.40
C THR A 72 -1.20 9.06 21.56
N SER A 73 -0.23 9.99 21.53
CA SER A 73 -0.05 11.08 22.49
C SER A 73 -0.81 12.38 22.13
N GLY A 74 -1.54 12.41 21.00
CA GLY A 74 -2.32 13.56 20.56
C GLY A 74 -1.80 14.16 19.24
N ARG A 75 -2.06 15.45 19.01
CA ARG A 75 -1.56 16.11 17.79
C ARG A 75 -0.11 16.55 17.97
N VAL A 76 0.75 16.17 17.02
CA VAL A 76 2.16 16.54 16.98
C VAL A 76 2.43 17.23 15.64
N THR A 77 3.24 18.29 15.65
CA THR A 77 3.75 18.91 14.43
C THR A 77 5.04 18.23 14.04
N GLU A 78 5.08 17.69 12.82
CA GLU A 78 6.28 17.12 12.21
C GLU A 78 6.75 18.03 11.07
N THR A 79 8.05 18.31 11.06
CA THR A 79 8.73 19.06 10.00
C THR A 79 9.63 18.10 9.24
N THR A 80 9.54 18.12 7.93
CA THR A 80 10.01 17.04 7.06
C THR A 80 10.82 17.61 5.91
N LEU A 81 11.89 16.92 5.53
CA LEU A 81 12.69 17.31 4.37
C LEU A 81 12.27 16.44 3.19
N ASN A 82 11.87 17.07 2.08
CA ASN A 82 11.19 16.42 0.97
C ASN A 82 11.95 16.64 -0.33
N CYS A 83 11.91 15.65 -1.22
CA CYS A 83 12.41 15.77 -2.59
C CYS A 83 11.46 15.05 -3.54
N CYS A 84 11.13 15.67 -4.69
CA CYS A 84 10.13 15.17 -5.63
C CYS A 84 10.66 15.10 -7.05
N ALA A 85 10.29 14.08 -7.83
CA ALA A 85 10.61 13.99 -9.27
C ALA A 85 9.57 14.69 -10.16
N MET A 86 8.29 14.60 -9.81
CA MET A 86 7.19 15.40 -10.38
C MET A 86 6.34 16.00 -9.28
N ALA A 87 5.98 17.29 -9.36
CA ALA A 87 5.19 17.94 -8.32
C ALA A 87 4.27 19.09 -8.78
N GLY A 88 3.08 19.15 -8.19
CA GLY A 88 2.21 20.35 -8.17
C GLY A 88 2.40 21.10 -6.85
N ILE A 89 3.42 21.94 -6.75
CA ILE A 89 3.82 22.69 -5.54
C ILE A 89 4.20 24.12 -5.91
N ASN A 90 3.74 25.08 -5.10
CA ASN A 90 4.22 26.45 -5.12
C ASN A 90 5.17 26.66 -3.93
N PHE A 91 6.42 27.01 -4.21
CA PHE A 91 7.43 27.20 -3.17
C PHE A 91 7.43 28.63 -2.62
N THR A 92 7.72 28.75 -1.33
CA THR A 92 8.15 30.00 -0.71
C THR A 92 9.62 29.92 -0.31
N ASP A 93 10.33 31.05 -0.37
CA ASP A 93 11.67 31.17 0.20
C ASP A 93 11.55 31.35 1.72
N ASN A 94 12.12 30.40 2.48
CA ASN A 94 12.21 30.43 3.93
C ASN A 94 13.66 30.64 4.41
N GLY A 95 14.28 31.72 3.95
CA GLY A 95 15.62 32.13 4.41
C GLY A 95 16.77 31.44 3.69
N GLY A 96 16.61 31.15 2.39
CA GLY A 96 17.59 30.48 1.55
C GLY A 96 17.32 28.99 1.32
N MET A 97 16.20 28.47 1.82
CA MET A 97 15.71 27.13 1.52
C MET A 97 14.26 27.19 1.04
N LEU A 98 13.91 26.35 0.07
CA LEU A 98 12.55 26.22 -0.41
C LEU A 98 11.68 25.58 0.68
N ALA A 99 10.50 26.14 0.90
CA ALA A 99 9.50 25.60 1.81
C ALA A 99 8.13 25.49 1.12
N MET A 100 7.33 24.55 1.61
CA MET A 100 5.91 24.42 1.28
C MET A 100 5.07 24.59 2.55
N ASP A 101 4.18 25.57 2.53
CA ASP A 101 3.07 25.62 3.47
C ASP A 101 1.92 24.74 2.94
N THR A 102 1.51 23.74 3.71
CA THR A 102 0.39 22.85 3.35
C THR A 102 -0.97 23.56 3.29
N LEU A 103 -1.04 24.83 3.70
CA LEU A 103 -2.20 25.71 3.53
C LEU A 103 -2.20 26.48 2.20
N ASN A 104 -1.08 26.51 1.46
CA ASN A 104 -0.95 27.15 0.15
C ASN A 104 -0.76 26.09 -0.96
N THR A 105 -1.69 25.13 -1.04
CA THR A 105 -1.67 24.08 -2.06
C THR A 105 -1.93 24.63 -3.46
N VAL A 106 -1.20 24.08 -4.44
CA VAL A 106 -1.63 24.13 -5.84
C VAL A 106 -2.78 23.14 -6.00
N GLU A 107 -3.87 23.56 -6.61
CA GLU A 107 -5.11 22.77 -6.76
C GLU A 107 -5.39 22.45 -8.23
N ASP A 108 -6.28 21.48 -8.46
CA ASP A 108 -6.74 21.06 -9.80
C ASP A 108 -5.60 20.63 -10.76
N VAL A 109 -4.44 20.22 -10.22
CA VAL A 109 -3.28 19.80 -11.02
C VAL A 109 -3.47 18.38 -11.53
N VAL A 110 -3.09 18.12 -12.79
CA VAL A 110 -3.03 16.78 -13.37
C VAL A 110 -1.57 16.43 -13.66
N LEU A 111 -1.01 15.45 -12.96
CA LEU A 111 0.31 14.87 -13.25
C LEU A 111 0.12 13.51 -13.95
N ILE A 112 0.81 13.30 -15.08
CA ILE A 112 0.79 12.03 -15.81
C ILE A 112 2.24 11.58 -16.05
N ASN A 113 2.63 10.41 -15.54
CA ASN A 113 3.89 9.77 -15.93
C ASN A 113 3.67 8.78 -17.07
N ARG A 114 4.35 8.95 -18.20
CA ARG A 114 4.41 8.00 -19.32
C ARG A 114 5.81 7.47 -19.61
N GLY A 115 6.84 8.06 -18.99
CA GLY A 115 8.22 7.62 -19.09
C GLY A 115 8.66 6.86 -17.86
N THR A 116 9.95 6.96 -17.53
CA THR A 116 10.52 6.36 -16.32
C THR A 116 10.78 7.43 -15.27
N ILE A 117 10.45 7.15 -14.01
CA ILE A 117 10.98 7.90 -12.87
C ILE A 117 11.84 6.94 -12.06
N THR A 118 13.11 7.28 -11.84
CA THR A 118 14.02 6.49 -11.00
C THR A 118 14.44 7.30 -9.79
N ILE A 119 14.32 6.73 -8.58
CA ILE A 119 14.75 7.34 -7.33
C ILE A 119 15.89 6.52 -6.72
N HIS A 120 17.03 7.16 -6.48
CA HIS A 120 18.12 6.62 -5.67
C HIS A 120 18.10 7.27 -4.28
N THR A 121 18.20 6.48 -3.22
CA THR A 121 18.21 7.00 -1.84
C THR A 121 19.59 7.47 -1.40
N LYS A 122 20.65 6.81 -1.89
CA LYS A 122 22.00 6.86 -1.32
C LYS A 122 22.56 8.27 -1.12
N ASP A 123 22.67 9.06 -2.18
CA ASP A 123 23.41 10.32 -2.11
C ASP A 123 22.59 11.43 -1.41
N LEU A 124 21.26 11.37 -1.47
CA LEU A 124 20.37 12.22 -0.65
C LEU A 124 20.45 11.84 0.84
N VAL A 125 20.45 10.54 1.17
CA VAL A 125 20.60 10.09 2.56
C VAL A 125 21.96 10.51 3.11
N GLU A 126 23.06 10.35 2.36
CA GLU A 126 24.39 10.78 2.81
C GLU A 126 24.46 12.31 3.02
N ARG A 127 23.82 13.10 2.15
CA ARG A 127 23.77 14.57 2.22
C ARG A 127 22.94 15.09 3.40
N TYR A 128 21.88 14.40 3.81
CA TYR A 128 20.89 14.92 4.76
C TYR A 128 20.76 14.16 6.09
N LYS A 129 21.30 12.94 6.25
CA LYS A 129 21.13 12.10 7.45
C LYS A 129 21.35 12.83 8.79
N ASP A 130 22.33 13.71 8.88
CA ASP A 130 22.65 14.45 10.12
C ASP A 130 21.64 15.55 10.48
N GLN A 131 20.73 15.88 9.57
CA GLN A 131 19.60 16.78 9.79
C GLN A 131 18.31 16.02 10.14
N ILE A 132 18.32 14.68 9.99
CA ILE A 132 17.16 13.82 10.26
C ILE A 132 17.25 13.20 11.65
N GLN A 133 16.19 13.34 12.44
CA GLN A 133 16.01 12.79 13.78
C GLN A 133 16.32 11.29 13.84
N THR A 134 16.92 10.89 14.95
CA THR A 134 17.22 9.50 15.31
C THR A 134 16.78 9.25 16.76
N PRO A 135 16.71 7.98 17.22
CA PRO A 135 16.42 7.68 18.63
C PRO A 135 17.42 8.32 19.61
N ASP A 136 18.67 8.50 19.19
CA ASP A 136 19.75 9.07 20.01
C ASP A 136 19.83 10.60 19.93
N ASP A 137 19.27 11.20 18.86
CA ASP A 137 19.29 12.64 18.59
C ASP A 137 17.93 13.12 18.03
N PRO A 138 16.91 13.26 18.91
CA PRO A 138 15.55 13.66 18.54
C PRO A 138 15.38 15.17 18.34
N GLU A 139 16.40 15.98 18.64
CA GLU A 139 16.35 17.45 18.55
C GLU A 139 16.79 17.98 17.16
N ARG A 140 17.15 17.08 16.23
CA ARG A 140 17.44 17.41 14.83
C ARG A 140 16.23 18.04 14.13
N PRO A 141 16.43 18.91 13.13
CA PRO A 141 15.34 19.74 12.59
C PRO A 141 14.25 18.96 11.84
N TYR A 142 14.55 17.78 11.28
CA TYR A 142 13.61 17.04 10.44
C TYR A 142 13.27 15.67 11.00
N THR A 143 11.98 15.33 11.10
CA THR A 143 11.52 14.03 11.62
C THR A 143 11.90 12.87 10.69
N TYR A 144 11.90 13.11 9.37
CA TYR A 144 12.30 12.12 8.36
C TYR A 144 12.65 12.79 7.02
N LEU A 145 13.50 12.11 6.23
CA LEU A 145 13.72 12.42 4.81
C LEU A 145 12.65 11.71 3.99
N ARG A 146 11.95 12.44 3.12
CA ARG A 146 10.88 11.91 2.28
C ARG A 146 11.18 12.10 0.79
N LEU A 147 11.17 11.02 0.03
CA LEU A 147 11.34 11.06 -1.43
C LEU A 147 10.01 10.68 -2.11
N ILE A 148 9.61 11.41 -3.14
CA ILE A 148 8.28 11.22 -3.77
C ILE A 148 8.42 11.23 -5.30
N ALA A 149 7.95 10.20 -6.00
CA ALA A 149 7.99 10.22 -7.47
C ALA A 149 6.98 11.23 -8.04
N MET A 150 5.75 11.25 -7.52
CA MET A 150 4.70 12.18 -7.95
C MET A 150 3.92 12.77 -6.76
N PHE A 151 3.88 14.09 -6.62
CA PHE A 151 3.19 14.79 -5.52
C PHE A 151 2.19 15.85 -6.00
N VAL A 152 0.97 15.91 -5.44
CA VAL A 152 0.01 17.00 -5.66
C VAL A 152 -0.73 17.43 -4.40
N GLY A 153 -1.22 18.67 -4.41
CA GLY A 153 -2.16 19.19 -3.41
C GLY A 153 -3.57 18.62 -3.53
N THR A 154 -4.56 19.42 -3.12
CA THR A 154 -5.99 19.08 -3.11
C THR A 154 -6.61 19.10 -4.51
N ASN A 155 -7.77 18.42 -4.65
CA ASN A 155 -8.62 18.40 -5.84
C ASN A 155 -7.91 17.96 -7.15
N SER A 156 -6.78 17.24 -7.03
CA SER A 156 -5.84 17.01 -8.12
C SER A 156 -5.91 15.56 -8.63
N THR A 157 -5.19 15.24 -9.71
CA THR A 157 -5.14 13.88 -10.27
C THR A 157 -3.70 13.48 -10.58
N ILE A 158 -3.28 12.30 -10.10
CA ILE A 158 -2.01 11.66 -10.45
C ILE A 158 -2.31 10.37 -11.22
N ILE A 159 -1.68 10.21 -12.39
CA ILE A 159 -1.76 8.99 -13.21
C ILE A 159 -0.35 8.49 -13.51
N ASN A 160 -0.05 7.25 -13.14
CA ASN A 160 1.13 6.54 -13.63
C ASN A 160 0.72 5.59 -14.77
N GLU A 161 1.15 5.89 -16.00
CA GLU A 161 1.03 5.02 -17.18
C GLU A 161 2.38 4.39 -17.58
N GLY A 162 3.49 4.91 -17.03
CA GLY A 162 4.87 4.44 -17.24
C GLY A 162 5.42 3.64 -16.04
N VAL A 163 6.73 3.77 -15.80
CA VAL A 163 7.44 3.01 -14.75
C VAL A 163 7.99 3.94 -13.67
N ILE A 164 7.87 3.55 -12.40
CA ILE A 164 8.50 4.21 -11.26
C ILE A 164 9.40 3.18 -10.56
N ASN A 165 10.72 3.39 -10.57
CA ASN A 165 11.71 2.56 -9.90
C ASN A 165 12.26 3.28 -8.66
N VAL A 166 12.28 2.61 -7.52
CA VAL A 166 12.86 3.12 -6.28
C VAL A 166 13.93 2.15 -5.78
N TYR A 167 15.17 2.65 -5.69
CA TYR A 167 16.32 1.92 -5.17
C TYR A 167 16.66 2.41 -3.76
N PHE A 168 16.39 1.56 -2.77
CA PHE A 168 16.81 1.73 -1.38
C PHE A 168 18.26 1.27 -1.19
N ASP A 169 19.16 2.00 -1.84
CA ASP A 169 20.61 1.78 -2.00
C ASP A 169 21.51 2.54 -1.00
N HIS A 170 20.90 3.17 0.02
CA HIS A 170 21.63 3.81 1.12
C HIS A 170 22.28 2.79 2.08
N ASP A 171 23.10 3.31 3.01
CA ASP A 171 23.78 2.48 4.01
C ASP A 171 22.76 1.82 4.98
N PRO A 172 22.76 0.48 5.12
CA PRO A 172 21.78 -0.24 5.95
C PRO A 172 21.88 0.08 7.46
N SER A 173 22.98 0.67 7.91
CA SER A 173 23.16 1.12 9.30
C SER A 173 22.45 2.44 9.64
N VAL A 174 21.85 3.12 8.66
CA VAL A 174 21.11 4.37 8.86
C VAL A 174 19.88 4.12 9.75
N THR A 175 19.85 4.79 10.91
CA THR A 175 18.73 4.77 11.87
C THR A 175 17.80 5.98 11.75
N SER A 176 18.17 6.98 10.95
CA SER A 176 17.29 8.07 10.51
C SER A 176 16.17 7.50 9.64
N THR A 177 14.93 7.95 9.85
CA THR A 177 13.79 7.44 9.07
C THR A 177 13.84 7.94 7.62
N ILE A 178 13.89 7.00 6.67
CA ILE A 178 13.89 7.25 5.22
C ILE A 178 12.56 6.78 4.65
N TYR A 179 11.77 7.69 4.08
CA TYR A 179 10.38 7.43 3.72
C TYR A 179 10.11 7.71 2.24
N VAL A 180 10.00 6.68 1.40
CA VAL A 180 9.76 6.86 -0.04
C VAL A 180 8.30 6.60 -0.42
N MET A 181 7.80 7.39 -1.37
CA MET A 181 6.43 7.32 -1.88
C MET A 181 6.43 7.31 -3.41
N GLY A 182 5.68 6.40 -4.03
CA GLY A 182 5.42 6.47 -5.47
C GLY A 182 4.55 7.69 -5.79
N MET A 183 3.28 7.64 -5.40
CA MET A 183 2.31 8.70 -5.66
C MET A 183 1.72 9.25 -4.35
N ASN A 184 1.59 10.57 -4.22
CA ASN A 184 0.99 11.22 -3.06
C ASN A 184 0.09 12.40 -3.46
N GLY A 185 -1.19 12.34 -3.09
CA GLY A 185 -2.16 13.40 -3.39
C GLY A 185 -2.88 13.94 -2.16
N GLY A 186 -3.26 15.22 -2.18
CA GLY A 186 -4.11 15.84 -1.16
C GLY A 186 -5.58 15.40 -1.22
N GLY A 187 -6.41 15.97 -0.33
CA GLY A 187 -7.85 15.66 -0.26
C GLY A 187 -8.62 15.88 -1.57
N ASN A 188 -9.68 15.09 -1.76
CA ASN A 188 -10.50 15.00 -2.99
C ASN A 188 -9.73 14.61 -4.27
N SER A 189 -8.49 14.16 -4.16
CA SER A 189 -7.68 13.79 -5.33
C SER A 189 -7.90 12.36 -5.81
N SER A 190 -7.59 12.13 -7.09
CA SER A 190 -7.54 10.79 -7.69
C SER A 190 -6.09 10.35 -7.90
N MET A 191 -5.80 9.09 -7.59
CA MET A 191 -4.50 8.43 -7.78
C MET A 191 -4.73 7.14 -8.56
N ILE A 192 -4.17 7.04 -9.76
CA ILE A 192 -4.40 5.92 -10.69
C ILE A 192 -3.05 5.34 -11.13
N ASN A 193 -2.75 4.10 -10.73
CA ASN A 193 -1.62 3.36 -11.28
C ASN A 193 -2.11 2.41 -12.39
N ASN A 194 -1.80 2.73 -13.64
CA ASN A 194 -2.00 1.88 -14.82
C ASN A 194 -0.70 1.19 -15.27
N GLY A 195 0.46 1.74 -14.90
CA GLY A 195 1.79 1.22 -15.20
C GLY A 195 2.39 0.44 -14.04
N GLU A 196 3.69 0.64 -13.81
CA GLU A 196 4.47 -0.17 -12.87
C GLU A 196 5.14 0.72 -11.80
N ILE A 197 5.13 0.27 -10.54
CA ILE A 197 5.82 0.93 -9.41
C ILE A 197 6.60 -0.12 -8.64
N HIS A 198 7.91 0.06 -8.51
CA HIS A 198 8.80 -0.93 -7.92
C HIS A 198 9.69 -0.35 -6.83
N PHE A 199 9.88 -1.12 -5.76
CA PHE A 199 10.76 -0.82 -4.64
C PHE A 199 11.77 -1.96 -4.46
N TYR A 200 13.07 -1.67 -4.58
CA TYR A 200 14.14 -2.67 -4.52
C TYR A 200 15.31 -2.21 -3.65
N GLY A 201 16.10 -3.14 -3.12
CA GLY A 201 17.41 -2.87 -2.52
C GLY A 201 17.52 -3.24 -1.04
N ASN A 202 18.51 -2.66 -0.37
CA ASN A 202 18.84 -3.01 1.01
C ASN A 202 17.78 -2.47 1.99
N GLY A 203 17.47 -1.17 1.86
CA GLY A 203 16.77 -0.44 2.92
C GLY A 203 17.54 -0.41 4.23
N SER A 204 16.82 -0.19 5.32
CA SER A 204 17.34 -0.05 6.68
C SER A 204 16.26 -0.33 7.71
N VAL A 205 16.66 -0.46 8.98
CA VAL A 205 15.75 -0.68 10.13
C VAL A 205 14.79 0.48 10.45
N ALA A 206 14.91 1.60 9.72
CA ALA A 206 14.02 2.77 9.76
C ALA A 206 13.50 3.16 8.35
N THR A 207 13.59 2.24 7.37
CA THR A 207 13.05 2.43 6.03
C THR A 207 11.54 2.22 6.00
N ARG A 208 10.81 3.16 5.40
CA ARG A 208 9.36 3.09 5.18
C ARG A 208 9.04 3.33 3.71
N LEU A 209 8.01 2.66 3.19
CA LEU A 209 7.58 2.85 1.79
C LEU A 209 6.06 2.99 1.66
N ARG A 210 5.62 3.76 0.66
CA ARG A 210 4.23 3.77 0.14
C ARG A 210 4.19 3.66 -1.38
N GLY A 211 3.39 2.76 -1.94
CA GLY A 211 3.03 2.80 -3.36
C GLY A 211 2.23 4.06 -3.69
N MET A 212 1.03 4.16 -3.12
CA MET A 212 0.15 5.33 -3.19
C MET A 212 -0.27 5.78 -1.78
N ALA A 213 -0.11 7.07 -1.47
CA ALA A 213 -0.29 7.62 -0.13
C ALA A 213 -1.14 8.88 -0.11
N THR A 214 -1.89 9.07 0.98
CA THR A 214 -2.54 10.34 1.29
C THR A 214 -3.07 10.34 2.72
N PHE A 215 -3.20 11.53 3.31
CA PHE A 215 -3.90 11.75 4.58
C PHE A 215 -5.16 12.62 4.42
N GLY A 216 -5.59 12.86 3.17
CA GLY A 216 -6.81 13.60 2.84
C GLY A 216 -8.08 12.75 2.85
N ASN A 217 -9.24 13.41 2.87
CA ASN A 217 -10.56 12.80 2.71
C ASN A 217 -10.96 12.69 1.22
N SER A 218 -12.00 11.90 0.93
CA SER A 218 -12.65 11.80 -0.38
C SER A 218 -11.73 11.33 -1.52
N ILE A 219 -10.75 10.48 -1.20
CA ILE A 219 -9.72 10.06 -2.16
C ILE A 219 -10.25 8.95 -3.06
N SER A 220 -9.83 8.90 -4.32
CA SER A 220 -10.04 7.71 -5.15
C SER A 220 -8.69 7.15 -5.62
N ALA A 221 -8.28 6.02 -5.03
CA ALA A 221 -7.02 5.34 -5.30
C ALA A 221 -7.27 4.00 -6.01
N PHE A 222 -6.78 3.87 -7.24
CA PHE A 222 -6.98 2.71 -8.11
C PHE A 222 -5.63 2.14 -8.55
N ASN A 223 -5.38 0.86 -8.26
CA ASN A 223 -4.28 0.11 -8.88
C ASN A 223 -4.83 -0.83 -9.95
N ASN A 224 -4.55 -0.52 -11.21
CA ASN A 224 -4.85 -1.36 -12.37
C ASN A 224 -3.59 -2.06 -12.90
N GLY A 225 -2.41 -1.51 -12.61
CA GLY A 225 -1.10 -2.03 -13.01
C GLY A 225 -0.43 -2.87 -11.94
N VAL A 226 0.90 -2.80 -11.87
CA VAL A 226 1.74 -3.61 -10.98
C VAL A 226 2.40 -2.74 -9.92
N MET A 227 2.43 -3.22 -8.67
CA MET A 227 3.29 -2.68 -7.63
C MET A 227 4.09 -3.80 -6.94
N THR A 228 5.42 -3.68 -6.89
CA THR A 228 6.30 -4.69 -6.23
C THR A 228 7.22 -4.06 -5.18
N ALA A 229 7.48 -4.78 -4.09
CA ALA A 229 8.56 -4.42 -3.15
C ALA A 229 9.37 -5.65 -2.71
N GLU A 230 10.68 -5.62 -2.93
CA GLU A 230 11.62 -6.63 -2.43
C GLU A 230 12.79 -5.92 -1.73
N LEU A 231 12.83 -6.01 -0.40
CA LEU A 231 13.79 -5.30 0.44
C LEU A 231 14.39 -6.19 1.51
N ASP A 232 15.70 -6.08 1.73
CA ASP A 232 16.39 -6.80 2.83
C ASP A 232 15.98 -6.26 4.21
N MET A 233 15.66 -4.96 4.33
CA MET A 233 15.23 -4.30 5.56
C MET A 233 14.16 -3.24 5.32
N CYS A 234 13.07 -3.33 6.09
CA CYS A 234 12.02 -2.33 6.16
C CYS A 234 11.41 -2.33 7.58
N GLU A 235 10.90 -1.17 8.00
CA GLU A 235 10.13 -1.02 9.24
C GLU A 235 8.63 -1.18 8.97
N ASP A 236 8.08 -0.45 7.99
CA ASP A 236 6.64 -0.40 7.67
C ASP A 236 6.41 -0.10 6.18
N ALA A 237 5.87 -1.11 5.47
CA ALA A 237 5.59 -1.10 4.04
C ALA A 237 4.08 -1.20 3.76
N ARG A 238 3.58 -0.36 2.85
CA ARG A 238 2.17 -0.36 2.41
C ARG A 238 2.09 0.00 0.93
N MET A 239 1.22 -0.64 0.16
CA MET A 239 1.05 -0.33 -1.26
C MET A 239 -0.01 0.74 -1.50
N ILE A 240 -1.10 0.75 -0.74
CA ILE A 240 -2.06 1.88 -0.73
C ILE A 240 -2.38 2.27 0.71
N THR A 241 -2.41 3.57 1.01
CA THR A 241 -2.83 4.09 2.32
C THR A 241 -3.61 5.39 2.18
N THR A 242 -4.86 5.41 2.66
CA THR A 242 -5.71 6.61 2.69
C THR A 242 -6.10 6.99 4.11
N GLY A 243 -5.56 8.09 4.63
CA GLY A 243 -5.75 8.53 6.02
C GLY A 243 -7.11 9.20 6.33
N GLY A 244 -7.91 9.57 5.33
CA GLY A 244 -9.19 10.23 5.51
C GLY A 244 -10.42 9.44 5.06
N THR A 245 -11.59 9.91 5.48
CA THR A 245 -12.90 9.30 5.28
C THR A 245 -13.47 9.50 3.88
N LYS A 246 -14.47 8.71 3.47
CA LYS A 246 -15.15 8.72 2.16
C LYS A 246 -14.24 8.39 0.97
N SER A 247 -13.15 7.68 1.22
CA SER A 247 -12.20 7.29 0.17
C SER A 247 -12.61 5.98 -0.49
N ASN A 248 -12.13 5.73 -1.70
CA ASN A 248 -12.24 4.45 -2.41
C ASN A 248 -10.83 3.94 -2.69
N VAL A 249 -10.49 2.76 -2.16
CA VAL A 249 -9.24 2.05 -2.43
C VAL A 249 -9.58 0.76 -3.15
N ILE A 250 -9.18 0.66 -4.41
CA ILE A 250 -9.48 -0.48 -5.28
C ILE A 250 -8.19 -1.02 -5.91
N ASN A 251 -7.98 -2.34 -5.79
CA ASN A 251 -6.98 -3.07 -6.55
C ASN A 251 -7.66 -3.95 -7.60
N ASP A 252 -7.47 -3.61 -8.88
CA ASP A 252 -7.82 -4.45 -10.03
C ASP A 252 -6.57 -5.09 -10.67
N GLY A 253 -5.37 -4.61 -10.31
CA GLY A 253 -4.07 -5.12 -10.77
C GLY A 253 -3.36 -6.03 -9.77
N THR A 254 -2.03 -5.95 -9.72
CA THR A 254 -1.17 -6.84 -8.92
C THR A 254 -0.36 -6.06 -7.88
N MET A 255 -0.30 -6.57 -6.66
CA MET A 255 0.61 -6.12 -5.59
C MET A 255 1.42 -7.30 -5.05
N GLN A 256 2.75 -7.20 -5.05
CA GLN A 256 3.63 -8.24 -4.53
C GLN A 256 4.64 -7.64 -3.55
N MET A 257 4.85 -8.27 -2.39
CA MET A 257 5.88 -7.84 -1.45
C MET A 257 6.62 -9.01 -0.81
N ARG A 258 7.96 -8.96 -0.78
CA ARG A 258 8.80 -9.86 0.01
C ARG A 258 9.84 -9.06 0.78
N LEU A 259 9.57 -8.81 2.07
CA LEU A 259 10.38 -7.94 2.92
C LEU A 259 10.11 -8.19 4.42
N PRO A 260 10.99 -7.78 5.34
CA PRO A 260 10.73 -7.86 6.78
C PRO A 260 9.95 -6.64 7.30
N GLY A 261 9.52 -6.70 8.56
CA GLY A 261 8.85 -5.59 9.24
C GLY A 261 7.32 -5.66 9.13
N TYR A 262 6.64 -4.52 9.23
CA TYR A 262 5.19 -4.44 9.08
C TYR A 262 4.81 -4.34 7.60
N ILE A 263 3.85 -5.16 7.18
CA ILE A 263 3.35 -5.19 5.81
C ILE A 263 1.84 -4.98 5.84
N LEU A 264 1.37 -3.76 5.60
CA LEU A 264 -0.06 -3.40 5.69
C LEU A 264 -0.55 -2.93 4.31
N CYS A 265 -0.63 -3.88 3.37
CA CYS A 265 -0.62 -3.64 1.93
C CYS A 265 -1.67 -2.62 1.46
N MET A 266 -2.95 -2.87 1.69
CA MET A 266 -4.04 -1.95 1.38
C MET A 266 -4.66 -1.48 2.71
N THR A 267 -4.33 -0.27 3.14
CA THR A 267 -4.84 0.30 4.40
C THR A 267 -5.92 1.35 4.15
N ARG A 268 -7.07 1.22 4.82
CA ARG A 268 -8.08 2.29 4.93
C ARG A 268 -8.07 2.95 6.31
N TYR A 269 -8.40 4.24 6.35
CA TYR A 269 -8.81 4.92 7.58
C TYR A 269 -10.20 5.56 7.35
N GLY A 270 -11.01 5.62 8.41
CA GLY A 270 -12.36 6.20 8.35
C GLY A 270 -13.36 5.42 7.46
N ASP A 271 -14.39 6.12 6.98
CA ASP A 271 -15.51 5.55 6.24
C ASP A 271 -15.14 5.36 4.75
N SER A 272 -14.17 4.48 4.48
CA SER A 272 -13.57 4.31 3.14
C SER A 272 -13.72 2.89 2.58
N ASN A 273 -14.09 2.75 1.31
CA ASN A 273 -14.19 1.45 0.63
C ASN A 273 -12.79 0.85 0.45
N LEU A 274 -12.66 -0.47 0.69
CA LEU A 274 -11.43 -1.23 0.50
C LEU A 274 -11.77 -2.51 -0.25
N ILE A 275 -11.38 -2.59 -1.52
CA ILE A 275 -11.79 -3.64 -2.46
C ILE A 275 -10.57 -4.22 -3.17
N ASN A 276 -10.35 -5.53 -3.05
CA ASN A 276 -9.41 -6.26 -3.89
C ASN A 276 -10.19 -7.10 -4.92
N ASN A 277 -10.07 -6.78 -6.21
CA ASN A 277 -10.52 -7.64 -7.32
C ASN A 277 -9.33 -8.33 -8.02
N GLY A 278 -8.10 -7.81 -7.85
CA GLY A 278 -6.86 -8.31 -8.44
C GLY A 278 -6.07 -9.29 -7.57
N VAL A 279 -4.74 -9.25 -7.69
CA VAL A 279 -3.81 -10.15 -6.96
C VAL A 279 -3.05 -9.39 -5.88
N VAL A 280 -2.98 -9.96 -4.69
CA VAL A 280 -2.10 -9.51 -3.59
C VAL A 280 -1.32 -10.71 -3.06
N ASP A 281 0.02 -10.67 -3.13
CA ASP A 281 0.89 -11.78 -2.71
C ASP A 281 2.02 -11.24 -1.80
N LEU A 282 1.95 -11.58 -0.51
CA LEU A 282 2.79 -10.98 0.52
C LEU A 282 3.57 -12.04 1.28
N THR A 283 4.89 -11.89 1.33
CA THR A 283 5.79 -12.75 2.10
C THR A 283 6.56 -11.91 3.12
N MET A 284 6.32 -12.17 4.40
CA MET A 284 7.15 -11.59 5.46
C MET A 284 8.36 -12.47 5.73
N VAL A 285 9.54 -11.86 5.82
CA VAL A 285 10.82 -12.53 6.12
C VAL A 285 11.44 -11.99 7.40
N ASP A 286 12.44 -12.68 7.94
CA ASP A 286 13.25 -12.15 9.05
C ASP A 286 14.18 -11.00 8.61
N LEU A 287 14.45 -10.06 9.53
CA LEU A 287 15.56 -9.12 9.36
C LEU A 287 16.92 -9.85 9.26
N PRO A 288 17.92 -9.26 8.58
CA PRO A 288 19.29 -9.78 8.57
C PRO A 288 19.90 -9.89 9.98
N GLU A 289 20.91 -10.74 10.16
CA GLU A 289 21.55 -10.92 11.46
C GLU A 289 22.25 -9.63 11.93
N GLY A 290 22.09 -9.29 13.22
CA GLY A 290 22.64 -8.08 13.83
C GLY A 290 21.72 -6.85 13.79
N TYR A 291 20.59 -6.90 13.09
CA TYR A 291 19.65 -5.79 12.95
C TYR A 291 18.38 -5.99 13.78
N THR A 292 17.86 -4.89 14.34
CA THR A 292 16.58 -4.82 15.06
C THR A 292 15.79 -3.62 14.55
N ALA A 293 14.48 -3.76 14.32
CA ALA A 293 13.63 -2.65 13.91
C ALA A 293 13.66 -1.50 14.94
N VAL A 294 13.72 -0.25 14.45
CA VAL A 294 13.86 0.94 15.31
C VAL A 294 12.52 1.41 15.87
N GLY A 295 11.40 1.07 15.22
CA GLY A 295 10.06 1.50 15.61
C GLY A 295 9.10 0.38 16.00
N ASN A 296 8.19 0.73 16.92
CA ASN A 296 7.06 -0.05 17.44
C ASN A 296 7.39 -1.29 18.29
N ALA A 297 7.08 -1.21 19.58
CA ALA A 297 7.04 -2.33 20.53
C ALA A 297 5.82 -3.26 20.34
N GLU A 298 5.23 -3.25 19.14
CA GLU A 298 4.09 -4.08 18.76
C GLU A 298 4.59 -5.36 18.06
N ASN A 299 3.68 -6.30 17.83
CA ASN A 299 4.00 -7.55 17.13
C ASN A 299 3.97 -7.31 15.62
N PRO A 300 4.99 -7.73 14.84
CA PRO A 300 4.96 -7.62 13.37
C PRO A 300 3.72 -8.29 12.77
N VAL A 301 3.11 -7.62 11.79
CA VAL A 301 1.94 -8.13 11.06
C VAL A 301 2.16 -7.99 9.56
N VAL A 302 1.87 -9.06 8.82
CA VAL A 302 1.65 -9.03 7.37
C VAL A 302 0.17 -9.20 7.06
N CYS A 303 -0.42 -8.25 6.32
CA CYS A 303 -1.77 -8.39 5.81
C CYS A 303 -2.05 -7.67 4.49
N ALA A 304 -2.96 -8.24 3.70
CA ALA A 304 -3.39 -7.67 2.42
C ALA A 304 -4.36 -6.50 2.61
N MET A 305 -5.40 -6.67 3.43
CA MET A 305 -6.43 -5.65 3.66
C MET A 305 -6.49 -5.25 5.14
N TYR A 306 -6.14 -4.00 5.45
CA TYR A 306 -6.02 -3.51 6.83
C TYR A 306 -7.08 -2.44 7.17
N ASP A 307 -7.79 -2.64 8.28
CA ASP A 307 -8.76 -1.70 8.84
C ASP A 307 -8.51 -1.39 10.34
N PRO A 308 -7.73 -0.33 10.65
CA PRO A 308 -7.60 0.22 12.00
C PRO A 308 -8.90 0.91 12.46
N LEU A 309 -9.64 0.25 13.35
CA LEU A 309 -10.92 0.71 13.88
C LEU A 309 -10.73 1.69 15.04
N SER A 310 -11.45 2.81 14.96
CA SER A 310 -11.49 3.87 15.96
C SER A 310 -12.83 4.63 15.86
N GLY A 311 -13.24 5.26 16.96
CA GLY A 311 -14.49 6.02 17.00
C GLY A 311 -14.53 7.23 16.06
N GLY A 312 -15.75 7.70 15.78
CA GLY A 312 -16.01 8.83 14.87
C GLY A 312 -16.38 8.44 13.44
N ARG A 313 -16.40 7.13 13.12
CA ARG A 313 -16.96 6.62 11.86
C ARG A 313 -18.48 6.76 11.82
N THR A 314 -19.04 7.07 10.66
CA THR A 314 -20.50 7.28 10.46
C THR A 314 -21.12 6.32 9.45
N GLN A 315 -20.29 5.70 8.61
CA GLN A 315 -20.65 4.68 7.65
C GLN A 315 -19.60 3.57 7.71
N MET A 316 -20.04 2.32 7.62
CA MET A 316 -19.15 1.15 7.63
C MET A 316 -19.14 0.48 6.26
N PRO A 317 -18.36 0.99 5.29
CA PRO A 317 -18.12 0.29 4.04
C PRO A 317 -17.49 -1.08 4.30
N SER A 318 -17.77 -2.05 3.44
CA SER A 318 -17.27 -3.43 3.61
C SER A 318 -15.78 -3.55 3.25
N LEU A 319 -15.09 -4.52 3.85
CA LEU A 319 -13.86 -5.07 3.25
C LEU A 319 -14.30 -6.15 2.27
N VAL A 320 -13.88 -6.05 1.01
CA VAL A 320 -14.33 -6.97 -0.06
C VAL A 320 -13.12 -7.53 -0.82
N ASN A 321 -12.88 -8.83 -0.69
CA ASN A 321 -11.99 -9.58 -1.59
C ASN A 321 -12.82 -10.35 -2.63
N ARG A 322 -12.59 -10.08 -3.91
CA ARG A 322 -13.06 -10.84 -5.06
C ARG A 322 -11.92 -11.47 -5.87
N GLY A 323 -10.70 -11.01 -5.63
CA GLY A 323 -9.49 -11.48 -6.28
C GLY A 323 -8.80 -12.59 -5.50
N SER A 324 -7.47 -12.65 -5.62
CA SER A 324 -6.64 -13.61 -4.87
C SER A 324 -5.75 -12.89 -3.87
N ILE A 325 -5.65 -13.46 -2.66
CA ILE A 325 -4.75 -13.03 -1.60
C ILE A 325 -3.90 -14.24 -1.17
N SER A 326 -2.58 -14.08 -1.23
CA SER A 326 -1.58 -15.01 -0.68
C SER A 326 -0.82 -14.30 0.44
N ILE A 327 -0.71 -14.94 1.60
CA ILE A 327 0.07 -14.47 2.75
C ILE A 327 1.02 -15.57 3.20
N ALA A 328 2.31 -15.28 3.22
CA ALA A 328 3.37 -16.16 3.68
C ALA A 328 4.20 -15.52 4.81
N ILE A 329 4.67 -16.36 5.74
CA ILE A 329 5.74 -16.01 6.68
C ILE A 329 6.88 -17.03 6.51
N GLU A 330 8.04 -16.56 6.07
CA GLU A 330 9.27 -17.34 5.99
C GLU A 330 10.08 -17.17 7.29
N GLY A 331 9.93 -18.12 8.21
CA GLY A 331 10.57 -18.08 9.52
C GLY A 331 11.92 -18.80 9.59
N SER A 332 12.72 -18.41 10.58
CA SER A 332 13.94 -19.10 11.02
C SER A 332 13.97 -19.26 12.54
N GLU A 333 15.03 -19.84 13.10
CA GLU A 333 15.24 -19.90 14.56
C GLU A 333 15.35 -18.51 15.21
N ARG A 334 15.54 -17.45 14.42
CA ARG A 334 15.62 -16.05 14.87
C ARG A 334 14.27 -15.34 14.86
N SER A 335 13.24 -15.92 14.27
CA SER A 335 11.94 -15.26 14.09
C SER A 335 11.25 -14.94 15.40
N ASN A 336 10.56 -13.81 15.41
CA ASN A 336 9.73 -13.42 16.53
C ASN A 336 8.43 -14.25 16.54
N SER A 337 8.26 -15.15 17.51
CA SER A 337 7.11 -16.07 17.59
C SER A 337 5.76 -15.40 17.89
N VAL A 338 5.74 -14.07 18.06
CA VAL A 338 4.50 -13.28 18.16
C VAL A 338 4.09 -12.64 16.83
N SER A 339 4.88 -12.80 15.76
CA SER A 339 4.55 -12.35 14.41
C SER A 339 3.27 -12.99 13.88
N GLN A 340 2.52 -12.25 13.06
CA GLN A 340 1.15 -12.60 12.67
C GLN A 340 0.92 -12.35 11.17
N GLY A 341 0.03 -13.14 10.54
CA GLY A 341 -0.27 -13.03 9.11
C GLY A 341 -1.75 -13.21 8.78
N TYR A 342 -2.36 -12.26 8.09
CA TYR A 342 -3.80 -12.27 7.83
C TYR A 342 -4.16 -11.80 6.41
N GLY A 343 -5.14 -12.44 5.75
CA GLY A 343 -5.66 -11.90 4.49
C GLY A 343 -6.40 -10.58 4.71
N MET A 344 -7.35 -10.58 5.65
CA MET A 344 -7.99 -9.36 6.16
C MET A 344 -7.67 -9.16 7.64
N TYR A 345 -7.35 -7.93 8.04
CA TYR A 345 -7.04 -7.60 9.43
C TYR A 345 -7.84 -6.39 9.92
N CYS A 346 -8.69 -6.59 10.93
CA CYS A 346 -9.37 -5.51 11.64
C CYS A 346 -8.78 -5.37 13.05
N ASP A 347 -8.29 -4.17 13.36
CA ASP A 347 -7.59 -3.86 14.61
C ASP A 347 -8.36 -2.77 15.37
N LEU A 348 -9.04 -3.12 16.45
CA LEU A 348 -9.72 -2.17 17.33
C LEU A 348 -8.68 -1.46 18.21
N MET A 349 -8.24 -0.31 17.70
CA MET A 349 -7.15 0.51 18.24
C MET A 349 -7.62 1.60 19.23
N GLY A 350 -8.82 2.15 19.03
CA GLY A 350 -9.26 3.37 19.70
C GLY A 350 -10.70 3.34 20.18
N ALA A 351 -10.98 4.11 21.24
CA ALA A 351 -12.26 4.12 21.92
C ALA A 351 -13.42 4.59 21.02
N GLY A 352 -14.64 4.14 21.32
CA GLY A 352 -15.82 4.31 20.49
C GLY A 352 -15.82 3.46 19.22
N GLY A 353 -14.96 2.44 19.15
CA GLY A 353 -14.91 1.49 18.04
C GLY A 353 -15.74 0.22 18.29
N GLY A 354 -16.15 -0.05 19.53
CA GLY A 354 -17.03 -1.17 19.88
C GLY A 354 -18.43 -1.10 19.24
N ASP A 355 -18.96 0.10 19.02
CA ASP A 355 -20.26 0.32 18.37
C ASP A 355 -20.22 0.08 16.85
N LEU A 356 -19.04 -0.17 16.27
CA LEU A 356 -18.87 -0.40 14.84
C LEU A 356 -19.26 -1.82 14.45
N GLN A 357 -20.02 -1.94 13.36
CA GLN A 357 -20.26 -3.20 12.66
C GLN A 357 -19.38 -3.24 11.40
N VAL A 358 -18.35 -4.09 11.39
CA VAL A 358 -17.51 -4.30 10.20
C VAL A 358 -18.10 -5.43 9.38
N ASN A 359 -18.51 -5.16 8.13
CA ASN A 359 -18.92 -6.21 7.21
C ASN A 359 -17.72 -6.71 6.40
N VAL A 360 -17.41 -8.00 6.50
CA VAL A 360 -16.31 -8.65 5.77
C VAL A 360 -16.86 -9.62 4.72
N ILE A 361 -16.37 -9.51 3.48
CA ILE A 361 -16.79 -10.33 2.34
C ILE A 361 -15.57 -10.87 1.60
N ASN A 362 -15.48 -12.19 1.49
CA ASN A 362 -14.52 -12.88 0.64
C ASN A 362 -15.28 -13.71 -0.41
N ASP A 363 -15.46 -13.14 -1.61
CA ASP A 363 -15.94 -13.87 -2.80
C ASP A 363 -14.79 -14.63 -3.50
N GLY A 364 -13.56 -14.13 -3.36
CA GLY A 364 -12.35 -14.63 -4.00
C GLY A 364 -11.66 -15.77 -3.24
N SER A 365 -10.32 -15.77 -3.24
CA SER A 365 -9.50 -16.67 -2.44
C SER A 365 -8.60 -15.92 -1.47
N ILE A 366 -8.38 -16.52 -0.30
CA ILE A 366 -7.35 -16.14 0.67
C ILE A 366 -6.62 -17.42 1.05
N GLU A 367 -5.30 -17.41 0.93
CA GLU A 367 -4.44 -18.55 1.28
C GLU A 367 -3.34 -18.05 2.23
N VAL A 368 -3.09 -18.83 3.28
CA VAL A 368 -2.11 -18.51 4.33
C VAL A 368 -1.11 -19.66 4.47
N SER A 369 0.18 -19.33 4.55
CA SER A 369 1.26 -20.32 4.62
C SER A 369 2.41 -19.86 5.52
N GLN A 370 3.10 -20.82 6.13
CA GLN A 370 4.29 -20.55 6.93
C GLN A 370 5.35 -21.61 6.66
N SER A 371 6.61 -21.21 6.81
CA SER A 371 7.76 -22.12 6.78
C SER A 371 8.75 -21.78 7.89
N GLY A 372 9.63 -22.73 8.21
CA GLY A 372 10.58 -22.59 9.30
C GLY A 372 10.18 -23.34 10.59
N PRO A 373 10.92 -23.13 11.68
CA PRO A 373 10.76 -23.89 12.93
C PRO A 373 9.84 -23.21 13.97
N VAL A 374 9.19 -22.10 13.60
CA VAL A 374 8.37 -21.26 14.49
C VAL A 374 6.92 -21.28 14.02
N ASP A 375 6.00 -21.59 14.95
CA ASP A 375 4.56 -21.50 14.70
C ASP A 375 4.10 -20.04 14.85
N PHE A 376 3.64 -19.43 13.76
CA PHE A 376 3.09 -18.08 13.73
C PHE A 376 1.57 -18.07 13.84
N ARG A 377 0.99 -16.90 14.18
CA ARG A 377 -0.46 -16.72 14.21
C ARG A 377 -0.95 -16.33 12.82
N MET A 378 -1.53 -17.27 12.09
CA MET A 378 -2.02 -17.03 10.73
C MET A 378 -3.48 -17.44 10.56
N ALA A 379 -4.26 -16.63 9.85
CA ALA A 379 -5.63 -16.95 9.47
C ALA A 379 -6.10 -16.15 8.23
N GLU A 380 -7.10 -16.63 7.51
CA GLU A 380 -7.66 -15.89 6.36
C GLU A 380 -8.17 -14.49 6.78
N ALA A 381 -8.73 -14.36 7.99
CA ALA A 381 -8.90 -13.05 8.64
C ALA A 381 -8.58 -13.04 10.14
N GLY A 382 -8.03 -11.91 10.59
CA GLY A 382 -7.74 -11.61 12.00
C GLY A 382 -8.56 -10.44 12.52
N PHE A 383 -9.12 -10.58 13.72
CA PHE A 383 -9.94 -9.57 14.38
C PHE A 383 -9.44 -9.38 15.83
N ILE A 384 -8.79 -8.25 16.10
CA ILE A 384 -8.06 -8.02 17.36
C ILE A 384 -8.54 -6.74 18.04
N THR A 385 -8.86 -6.83 19.32
CA THR A 385 -9.09 -5.68 20.21
C THR A 385 -7.85 -5.43 21.06
N ARG A 386 -7.30 -4.22 20.98
CA ARG A 386 -6.08 -3.87 21.69
C ARG A 386 -6.31 -3.74 23.21
N PRO A 387 -5.31 -4.04 24.06
CA PRO A 387 -5.44 -3.95 25.52
C PRO A 387 -5.87 -2.58 26.05
N ALA A 388 -5.60 -1.49 25.30
CA ALA A 388 -5.99 -0.12 25.65
C ALA A 388 -7.51 0.12 25.63
N VAL A 389 -8.26 -0.66 24.85
CA VAL A 389 -9.72 -0.52 24.61
C VAL A 389 -10.48 -1.81 24.95
N ARG A 390 -9.89 -2.63 25.82
CA ARG A 390 -10.35 -3.97 26.22
C ARG A 390 -11.76 -4.09 26.83
N GLU A 391 -12.39 -2.97 27.19
CA GLU A 391 -13.76 -2.93 27.71
C GLU A 391 -14.80 -2.79 26.58
N GLU A 392 -14.35 -2.44 25.37
CA GLU A 392 -15.14 -2.45 24.15
C GLU A 392 -15.01 -3.81 23.43
N THR A 393 -15.94 -4.09 22.53
CA THR A 393 -15.95 -5.31 21.72
C THR A 393 -16.57 -4.95 20.38
N CYS A 394 -15.77 -4.92 19.31
CA CYS A 394 -16.31 -4.67 17.97
C CYS A 394 -17.15 -5.87 17.51
N CYS A 395 -18.25 -5.58 16.81
CA CYS A 395 -19.05 -6.58 16.13
C CYS A 395 -18.55 -6.77 14.69
N ILE A 396 -17.98 -7.94 14.41
CA ILE A 396 -17.61 -8.34 13.06
C ILE A 396 -18.79 -9.10 12.46
N LYS A 397 -19.38 -8.55 11.41
CA LYS A 397 -20.44 -9.20 10.66
C LYS A 397 -19.86 -9.97 9.48
N LEU A 398 -20.10 -11.27 9.44
CA LEU A 398 -19.79 -12.09 8.28
C LEU A 398 -20.80 -11.81 7.16
N GLY A 399 -20.30 -11.40 6.01
CA GLY A 399 -21.08 -11.39 4.76
C GLY A 399 -21.02 -12.77 4.11
N ARG A 400 -20.48 -12.82 2.90
CA ARG A 400 -20.22 -14.05 2.13
C ARG A 400 -18.74 -14.40 2.22
N TRP A 401 -18.41 -15.66 2.43
CA TRP A 401 -17.03 -16.13 2.62
C TRP A 401 -16.75 -17.42 1.85
N ASN A 402 -15.82 -17.39 0.91
CA ASN A 402 -15.40 -18.50 0.06
C ASN A 402 -14.08 -19.08 0.56
N THR A 403 -14.07 -20.35 0.96
CA THR A 403 -12.89 -21.01 1.54
C THR A 403 -12.82 -22.51 1.22
N THR A 404 -11.62 -23.07 1.32
CA THR A 404 -11.36 -24.51 1.22
C THR A 404 -11.84 -25.24 2.46
N LEU A 405 -12.69 -26.26 2.29
CA LEU A 405 -13.13 -27.12 3.39
C LEU A 405 -11.97 -27.96 3.93
N ARG A 406 -11.71 -27.82 5.22
CA ARG A 406 -10.68 -28.52 6.01
C ARG A 406 -11.13 -28.64 7.47
N ASP A 407 -10.37 -29.33 8.31
CA ASP A 407 -10.65 -29.34 9.75
C ASP A 407 -10.20 -28.03 10.40
N PHE A 408 -11.07 -27.01 10.35
CA PHE A 408 -10.82 -25.68 10.90
C PHE A 408 -10.44 -25.71 12.40
N SER A 409 -10.87 -26.73 13.15
CA SER A 409 -10.52 -26.88 14.58
C SER A 409 -9.06 -27.32 14.80
N GLN A 410 -8.48 -28.04 13.83
CA GLN A 410 -7.08 -28.44 13.80
C GLN A 410 -6.20 -27.40 13.12
N THR A 411 -6.64 -26.80 12.02
CA THR A 411 -5.84 -25.84 11.24
C THR A 411 -5.83 -24.44 11.85
N GLN A 412 -6.91 -24.02 12.52
CA GLN A 412 -7.03 -22.77 13.29
C GLN A 412 -6.77 -21.49 12.47
N ASP A 413 -7.06 -21.56 11.17
CA ASP A 413 -6.56 -20.66 10.13
C ASP A 413 -7.68 -19.98 9.30
N LEU A 414 -8.96 -20.15 9.66
CA LEU A 414 -10.05 -19.45 8.99
C LEU A 414 -10.24 -18.04 9.57
N PHE A 415 -10.70 -17.95 10.82
CA PHE A 415 -10.81 -16.69 11.55
C PHE A 415 -10.01 -16.74 12.85
N TYR A 416 -9.22 -15.70 13.11
CA TYR A 416 -8.56 -15.47 14.39
C TYR A 416 -9.27 -14.34 15.15
N GLY A 417 -9.67 -14.60 16.40
CA GLY A 417 -10.37 -13.64 17.25
C GLY A 417 -9.65 -13.35 18.57
N GLN A 418 -9.57 -12.07 18.93
CA GLN A 418 -9.11 -11.63 20.25
C GLN A 418 -9.96 -10.45 20.76
N GLY A 419 -10.95 -10.72 21.61
CA GLY A 419 -11.81 -9.69 22.20
C GLY A 419 -12.85 -9.08 21.23
N VAL A 420 -13.50 -9.92 20.44
CA VAL A 420 -14.48 -9.53 19.40
C VAL A 420 -15.78 -10.33 19.53
N ASN A 421 -16.89 -9.78 19.02
CA ASN A 421 -18.13 -10.52 18.78
C ASN A 421 -18.23 -10.86 17.29
N MET A 422 -18.43 -12.13 16.96
CA MET A 422 -18.59 -12.58 15.57
C MET A 422 -20.07 -12.86 15.29
N ASP A 423 -20.67 -12.04 14.43
CA ASP A 423 -22.05 -12.17 13.98
C ASP A 423 -22.09 -12.95 12.65
N PHE A 424 -22.57 -14.20 12.72
CA PHE A 424 -22.82 -15.04 11.54
C PHE A 424 -24.21 -14.75 10.92
N GLY A 425 -24.94 -13.75 11.46
CA GLY A 425 -26.35 -13.44 11.18
C GLY A 425 -26.68 -13.12 9.73
N GLY A 426 -27.25 -14.09 9.02
CA GLY A 426 -27.54 -13.98 7.59
C GLY A 426 -26.29 -13.99 6.70
N GLY A 427 -25.16 -14.48 7.22
CA GLY A 427 -23.94 -14.70 6.44
C GLY A 427 -24.00 -16.00 5.62
N GLU A 428 -23.07 -16.14 4.68
CA GLU A 428 -22.97 -17.28 3.76
C GLU A 428 -21.53 -17.83 3.75
N LEU A 429 -21.35 -19.11 4.07
CA LEU A 429 -20.07 -19.82 3.95
C LEU A 429 -20.11 -20.75 2.73
N LEU A 430 -19.22 -20.49 1.78
CA LEU A 430 -19.06 -21.25 0.55
C LEU A 430 -17.82 -22.12 0.63
N LEU A 431 -18.03 -23.42 0.43
CA LEU A 431 -17.01 -24.43 0.63
C LEU A 431 -16.59 -25.05 -0.71
N LYS A 432 -15.31 -24.90 -1.05
CA LYS A 432 -14.64 -25.64 -2.14
C LYS A 432 -13.90 -26.87 -1.60
N LYS A 433 -13.77 -27.92 -2.41
CA LYS A 433 -12.84 -29.03 -2.12
C LYS A 433 -11.41 -28.51 -2.24
N GLY A 434 -10.55 -28.88 -1.29
CA GLY A 434 -9.10 -28.69 -1.40
C GLY A 434 -8.45 -29.82 -2.19
N GLU A 435 -7.18 -29.66 -2.57
CA GLU A 435 -6.43 -30.71 -3.29
C GLU A 435 -6.31 -32.00 -2.46
N ASP A 436 -6.08 -31.86 -1.14
CA ASP A 436 -6.00 -32.97 -0.18
C ASP A 436 -7.36 -33.40 0.41
N TYR A 437 -8.48 -32.85 -0.07
CA TYR A 437 -9.80 -33.17 0.49
C TYR A 437 -10.25 -34.58 0.07
N VAL A 438 -10.51 -35.45 1.05
CA VAL A 438 -11.02 -36.80 0.81
C VAL A 438 -12.56 -36.78 0.76
N ASP A 439 -13.13 -37.22 -0.36
CA ASP A 439 -14.58 -37.22 -0.62
C ASP A 439 -15.42 -37.86 0.50
N GLY A 440 -16.49 -37.15 0.87
CA GLY A 440 -17.39 -37.54 1.97
C GLY A 440 -16.84 -37.32 3.38
N THR A 441 -15.62 -36.80 3.55
CA THR A 441 -15.06 -36.51 4.89
C THR A 441 -15.84 -35.39 5.56
N SER A 442 -16.26 -35.64 6.80
CA SER A 442 -17.08 -34.73 7.59
C SER A 442 -16.21 -33.85 8.49
N TYR A 443 -16.34 -32.53 8.38
CA TYR A 443 -15.63 -31.55 9.21
C TYR A 443 -16.61 -30.62 9.95
N SER A 444 -16.17 -30.07 11.08
CA SER A 444 -17.00 -29.15 11.88
C SER A 444 -17.06 -27.75 11.27
N VAL A 445 -18.26 -27.18 11.27
CA VAL A 445 -18.57 -25.78 10.94
C VAL A 445 -19.27 -25.07 12.10
N ALA A 446 -19.17 -25.63 13.31
CA ALA A 446 -19.60 -24.95 14.52
C ALA A 446 -18.79 -23.65 14.72
N PRO A 447 -19.38 -22.57 15.28
CA PRO A 447 -18.67 -21.30 15.47
C PRO A 447 -17.31 -21.42 16.15
N GLU A 448 -17.17 -22.31 17.12
CA GLU A 448 -15.93 -22.61 17.85
C GLU A 448 -14.87 -23.37 17.03
N ALA A 449 -15.23 -23.96 15.89
CA ALA A 449 -14.29 -24.52 14.93
C ALA A 449 -13.87 -23.48 13.88
N LEU A 450 -14.77 -22.57 13.48
CA LEU A 450 -14.51 -21.52 12.49
C LEU A 450 -13.64 -20.37 13.04
N LEU A 451 -13.77 -20.05 14.34
CA LEU A 451 -13.08 -18.94 15.00
C LEU A 451 -12.08 -19.44 16.06
N TYR A 452 -10.79 -19.40 15.72
CA TYR A 452 -9.71 -19.65 16.66
C TYR A 452 -9.55 -18.48 17.64
N ASN A 453 -9.46 -18.81 18.94
CA ASN A 453 -9.34 -17.86 20.05
C ASN A 453 -7.88 -17.74 20.53
N GLY A 454 -7.27 -16.58 20.30
CA GLY A 454 -5.86 -16.35 20.58
C GLY A 454 -5.48 -15.91 22.00
N GLY A 455 -6.43 -15.76 22.94
CA GLY A 455 -6.17 -15.01 24.18
C GLY A 455 -6.84 -15.51 25.46
N ARG A 456 -6.03 -16.03 26.41
CA ARG A 456 -6.41 -16.64 27.71
C ARG A 456 -6.82 -15.66 28.84
N THR A 457 -7.09 -14.40 28.53
CA THR A 457 -7.54 -13.39 29.50
C THR A 457 -9.08 -13.29 29.52
N MET A 458 -9.68 -12.70 30.56
CA MET A 458 -11.15 -12.56 30.68
C MET A 458 -11.71 -11.57 29.65
N PHE A 459 -11.79 -12.01 28.40
CA PHE A 459 -12.37 -11.29 27.28
C PHE A 459 -13.63 -12.02 26.82
N ARG A 460 -14.64 -11.22 26.52
CA ARG A 460 -15.99 -11.68 26.23
C ARG A 460 -16.07 -12.05 24.75
N TYR A 461 -15.82 -13.32 24.44
CA TYR A 461 -16.08 -13.88 23.12
C TYR A 461 -17.56 -14.20 23.04
N GLU A 462 -18.27 -13.53 22.14
CA GLU A 462 -19.66 -13.84 21.84
C GLU A 462 -19.75 -14.29 20.38
N TYR A 463 -20.63 -15.26 20.15
CA TYR A 463 -21.15 -15.60 18.84
C TYR A 463 -22.61 -15.17 18.83
N SER A 464 -22.99 -14.33 17.88
CA SER A 464 -24.38 -13.95 17.64
C SER A 464 -24.84 -14.45 16.28
N GLY A 465 -26.16 -14.57 16.10
CA GLY A 465 -26.75 -14.72 14.78
C GLY A 465 -26.41 -16.02 14.02
N TYR A 466 -26.37 -17.19 14.64
CA TYR A 466 -26.38 -18.43 13.82
C TYR A 466 -27.73 -18.66 13.10
N GLU A 467 -28.73 -17.80 13.38
CA GLU A 467 -30.00 -17.72 12.65
C GLU A 467 -29.78 -17.27 11.21
N ASN A 468 -30.26 -18.08 10.26
CA ASN A 468 -30.12 -17.86 8.82
C ASN A 468 -28.67 -17.80 8.30
N PHE A 469 -27.70 -18.34 9.05
CA PHE A 469 -26.40 -18.66 8.48
C PHE A 469 -26.57 -19.77 7.43
N GLU A 470 -26.05 -19.55 6.22
CA GLU A 470 -26.14 -20.50 5.11
C GLU A 470 -24.77 -21.11 4.80
N ILE A 471 -24.74 -22.42 4.56
CA ILE A 471 -23.53 -23.13 4.14
C ILE A 471 -23.83 -23.86 2.84
N LYS A 472 -23.02 -23.63 1.80
CA LYS A 472 -23.22 -24.15 0.44
C LYS A 472 -21.90 -24.62 -0.19
N ALA A 473 -21.99 -25.44 -1.23
CA ALA A 473 -20.84 -25.70 -2.08
C ALA A 473 -20.52 -24.45 -2.90
N ALA A 474 -19.25 -24.08 -3.03
CA ALA A 474 -18.83 -22.97 -3.90
C ALA A 474 -19.12 -23.27 -5.38
N ASP A 475 -19.07 -24.55 -5.77
CA ASP A 475 -19.50 -25.06 -7.08
C ASP A 475 -20.62 -26.10 -6.92
N GLU A 476 -21.85 -25.60 -6.79
CA GLU A 476 -23.06 -26.44 -6.79
C GLU A 476 -23.30 -27.17 -8.12
N SER A 477 -22.53 -26.93 -9.20
CA SER A 477 -22.73 -27.65 -10.47
C SER A 477 -22.11 -29.05 -10.43
N ASN A 478 -20.95 -29.20 -9.78
CA ASN A 478 -20.18 -30.45 -9.73
C ASN A 478 -20.18 -31.14 -8.36
N VAL A 479 -20.46 -30.42 -7.27
CA VAL A 479 -20.33 -30.93 -5.89
C VAL A 479 -21.68 -30.98 -5.16
N ASN A 480 -21.92 -32.07 -4.44
CA ASN A 480 -22.99 -32.20 -3.44
C ASN A 480 -22.45 -31.80 -2.05
N LEU A 481 -23.15 -30.91 -1.36
CA LEU A 481 -22.91 -30.60 0.06
C LEU A 481 -23.95 -31.29 0.94
N THR A 482 -23.49 -32.02 1.95
CA THR A 482 -24.32 -32.54 3.05
C THR A 482 -24.02 -31.73 4.31
N TRP A 483 -25.04 -31.11 4.91
CA TRP A 483 -24.92 -30.39 6.18
C TRP A 483 -25.78 -31.05 7.25
N ASP A 484 -25.13 -31.67 8.22
CA ASP A 484 -25.74 -32.08 9.48
C ASP A 484 -25.84 -30.84 10.40
N LYS A 485 -27.04 -30.27 10.48
CA LYS A 485 -27.34 -29.11 11.35
C LYS A 485 -27.46 -29.46 12.84
N GLU A 486 -27.63 -30.73 13.20
CA GLU A 486 -27.70 -31.15 14.60
C GLU A 486 -26.29 -31.23 15.20
N ASN A 487 -25.33 -31.75 14.42
CA ASN A 487 -23.93 -31.90 14.83
C ASN A 487 -23.00 -30.77 14.33
N ASN A 488 -23.53 -29.79 13.57
CA ASN A 488 -22.77 -28.74 12.87
C ASN A 488 -21.59 -29.30 12.04
N GLN A 489 -21.86 -30.33 11.25
CA GLN A 489 -20.86 -30.95 10.39
C GLN A 489 -21.23 -30.87 8.91
N VAL A 490 -20.23 -30.72 8.05
CA VAL A 490 -20.39 -30.69 6.60
C VAL A 490 -19.44 -31.64 5.91
N SER A 491 -19.91 -32.21 4.79
CA SER A 491 -19.09 -32.93 3.85
C SER A 491 -19.46 -32.55 2.41
N LEU A 492 -18.44 -32.56 1.56
CA LEU A 492 -18.53 -32.43 0.11
C LEU A 492 -18.32 -33.80 -0.55
N SER A 493 -19.05 -34.06 -1.64
CA SER A 493 -18.91 -35.26 -2.46
C SER A 493 -19.15 -34.92 -3.94
N ASP A 494 -18.52 -35.65 -4.86
CA ASP A 494 -18.83 -35.54 -6.29
C ASP A 494 -20.30 -35.92 -6.61
N LYS A 495 -20.79 -35.47 -7.76
CA LYS A 495 -22.17 -35.68 -8.24
C LYS A 495 -22.37 -36.93 -9.10
#